data_AF-M4FC21-F1
#
_entry.id   AF-M4FC21-F1
#
_cell.length_a   1.000
_cell.length_b   1.000
_cell.length_c   1.000
_cell.angle_alpha   90.00
_cell.angle_beta   90.00
_cell.angle_gamma   90.00
#
_symmetry.space_group_name_H-M   'P 1'
#
loop_
_entity.id
_entity.type
_entity.pdbx_description
1 polymer ?
#
loop_
_entity_poly.entity_id
_entity_poly.type
_entity_poly.pdbx_seq_one_letter_code
_entity_poly.pdbx_strand_id
1 'polypeptide(L)'
;MTTQELAMEGEKHLEETIEAAFQIISAMNDELCNPSLWSTSATASSTTGSNGSALVSADAAGIDGAPNHSESGGGGGGGGSGNSALDEASLRYKNSVTSLRAVIAAIPNSQKAKVSETENGLGTPEEEDEIEKLEEQSLSLRKEIAEKNVHVKELIDKFRQLIADISTWQSPCSV
;
A
#
# COMPACT_ATOMS: atom_id res chain seq x y z
N MET A 1 -10.44 14.47 -20.72
CA MET A 1 -9.76 14.26 -19.44
C MET A 1 -8.56 15.18 -19.41
N THR A 2 -8.49 16.09 -18.45
CA THR A 2 -7.36 16.99 -18.29
C THR A 2 -6.15 16.20 -17.75
N THR A 3 -4.95 16.74 -17.90
CA THR A 3 -3.74 16.11 -17.33
C THR A 3 -3.85 15.95 -15.81
N GLN A 4 -4.50 16.89 -15.12
CA GLN A 4 -4.73 16.81 -13.68
C GLN A 4 -5.71 15.68 -13.32
N GLU A 5 -6.80 15.52 -14.06
CA GLU A 5 -7.74 14.41 -13.88
C GLU A 5 -7.06 13.06 -14.11
N LEU A 6 -6.21 12.95 -15.15
CA LEU A 6 -5.42 11.75 -15.40
C LEU A 6 -4.43 11.48 -14.28
N ALA A 7 -3.82 12.51 -13.69
CA ALA A 7 -2.90 12.33 -12.56
C ALA A 7 -3.65 11.80 -11.31
N MET A 8 -4.81 12.36 -10.98
CA MET A 8 -5.63 11.90 -9.85
C MET A 8 -6.14 10.47 -10.05
N GLU A 9 -6.62 10.11 -11.25
CA GLU A 9 -7.05 8.73 -11.53
C GLU A 9 -5.85 7.77 -11.54
N GLY A 10 -4.68 8.23 -11.98
CA GLY A 10 -3.43 7.47 -11.91
C GLY A 10 -3.00 7.17 -10.48
N GLU A 11 -3.09 8.15 -9.58
CA GLU A 11 -2.82 7.99 -8.15
C GLU A 11 -3.77 6.96 -7.52
N LYS A 12 -5.07 7.08 -7.79
CA LYS A 12 -6.06 6.11 -7.32
C LYS A 12 -5.77 4.69 -7.80
N HIS A 13 -5.49 4.47 -9.09
CA HIS A 13 -5.16 3.13 -9.58
C HIS A 13 -3.83 2.58 -9.03
N LEU A 14 -2.89 3.47 -8.68
CA LEU A 14 -1.66 3.07 -8.00
C LEU A 14 -1.96 2.56 -6.59
N GLU A 15 -2.80 3.26 -5.82
CA GLU A 15 -3.24 2.81 -4.49
C GLU A 15 -3.97 1.47 -4.56
N GLU A 16 -4.92 1.32 -5.51
CA GLU A 16 -5.64 0.06 -5.74
C GLU A 16 -4.68 -1.09 -6.10
N THR A 17 -3.63 -0.81 -6.87
CA THR A 17 -2.59 -1.79 -7.23
C THR A 17 -1.80 -2.22 -5.99
N ILE A 18 -1.41 -1.27 -5.15
CA ILE A 18 -0.67 -1.52 -3.91
C ILE A 18 -1.52 -2.36 -2.95
N GLU A 19 -2.79 -1.99 -2.75
CA GLU A 19 -3.70 -2.71 -1.87
C GLU A 19 -3.92 -4.15 -2.35
N ALA A 20 -4.18 -4.35 -3.64
CA ALA A 20 -4.36 -5.69 -4.20
C ALA A 20 -3.07 -6.53 -4.07
N ALA A 21 -1.89 -5.93 -4.23
CA ALA A 21 -0.62 -6.62 -4.00
C ALA A 21 -0.45 -7.06 -2.54
N PHE A 22 -0.81 -6.21 -1.57
CA PHE A 22 -0.82 -6.57 -0.16
C PHE A 22 -1.78 -7.72 0.14
N GLN A 23 -2.97 -7.71 -0.48
CA GLN A 23 -3.94 -8.80 -0.32
C GLN A 23 -3.42 -10.12 -0.90
N ILE A 24 -2.74 -10.10 -2.07
CA ILE A 24 -2.08 -11.29 -2.63
C ILE A 24 -1.07 -11.85 -1.65
N ILE A 25 -0.15 -11.01 -1.15
CA ILE A 25 0.91 -11.46 -0.23
C ILE A 25 0.31 -11.99 1.07
N SER A 26 -0.72 -11.34 1.60
CA SER A 26 -1.41 -11.76 2.82
C SER A 26 -2.12 -13.10 2.63
N ALA A 27 -2.86 -13.26 1.53
CA ALA A 27 -3.53 -14.52 1.19
C ALA A 27 -2.52 -15.67 1.00
N MET A 28 -1.43 -15.40 0.29
CA MET A 28 -0.33 -16.38 0.15
C MET A 28 0.28 -16.73 1.51
N ASN A 29 0.49 -15.74 2.38
CA ASN A 29 1.04 -15.97 3.71
C ASN A 29 0.09 -16.79 4.59
N ASP A 30 -1.22 -16.51 4.54
CA ASP A 30 -2.23 -17.25 5.31
C ASP A 30 -2.32 -18.70 4.84
N GLU A 31 -2.27 -18.92 3.52
CA GLU A 31 -2.17 -20.26 2.95
C GLU A 31 -0.88 -20.94 3.43
N LEU A 32 0.29 -20.31 3.28
CA LEU A 32 1.63 -20.82 3.63
C LEU A 32 1.92 -20.95 5.12
N CYS A 33 1.11 -20.34 5.99
CA CYS A 33 1.24 -20.47 7.44
C CYS A 33 0.19 -21.39 8.09
N ASN A 34 -0.89 -21.77 7.40
CA ASN A 34 -1.91 -22.70 7.88
C ASN A 34 -1.47 -24.19 7.96
N PRO A 35 -1.12 -24.72 9.16
CA PRO A 35 -0.58 -26.07 9.30
C PRO A 35 -1.56 -27.18 8.89
N SER A 36 -2.86 -26.90 8.83
CA SER A 36 -3.87 -27.86 8.41
C SER A 36 -3.77 -28.24 6.92
N LEU A 37 -3.15 -27.38 6.09
CA LEU A 37 -2.99 -27.63 4.66
C LEU A 37 -1.83 -28.57 4.34
N TRP A 38 -0.86 -28.73 5.24
CA TRP A 38 0.28 -29.67 5.06
C TRP A 38 0.33 -30.77 6.10
N SER A 39 -0.55 -30.76 7.10
CA SER A 39 -0.69 -31.88 8.02
C SER A 39 -1.36 -33.03 7.28
N THR A 40 -0.55 -33.88 6.65
CA THR A 40 -1.00 -35.21 6.20
C THR A 40 -1.42 -35.96 7.45
N SER A 41 -2.74 -36.16 7.61
CA SER A 41 -3.25 -37.08 8.62
C SER A 41 -2.61 -38.44 8.33
N ALA A 42 -1.68 -38.88 9.18
CA ALA A 42 -1.26 -40.26 9.21
C ALA A 42 -2.51 -41.06 9.57
N THR A 43 -3.21 -41.61 8.56
CA THR A 43 -4.17 -42.66 8.80
C THR A 43 -3.38 -43.79 9.44
N ALA A 44 -3.44 -43.88 10.76
CA ALA A 44 -3.04 -45.06 11.47
C ALA A 44 -3.87 -46.21 10.90
N SER A 45 -3.25 -47.03 10.05
CA SER A 45 -3.74 -48.39 9.81
C SER A 45 -3.67 -49.13 11.15
N SER A 46 -4.77 -49.13 11.90
CA SER A 46 -5.02 -50.14 12.92
C SER A 46 -6.09 -51.08 12.40
N THR A 47 -5.64 -52.07 11.64
CA THR A 47 -6.40 -53.28 11.37
C THR A 47 -6.63 -54.06 12.68
N THR A 48 -7.85 -54.57 12.82
CA THR A 48 -8.33 -55.67 13.70
C THR A 48 -8.66 -55.38 15.18
N GLY A 49 -9.94 -55.59 15.56
CA GLY A 49 -10.31 -56.08 16.90
C GLY A 49 -11.53 -55.49 17.64
N SER A 50 -12.75 -55.85 17.22
CA SER A 50 -13.98 -56.07 18.02
C SER A 50 -14.63 -54.99 18.93
N ASN A 51 -15.92 -54.75 18.61
CA ASN A 51 -17.11 -54.53 19.46
C ASN A 51 -17.47 -53.13 19.99
N GLY A 52 -18.60 -52.58 19.50
CA GLY A 52 -19.51 -51.81 20.35
C GLY A 52 -20.35 -50.68 19.71
N SER A 53 -21.51 -51.04 19.17
CA SER A 53 -22.79 -50.30 19.26
C SER A 53 -23.11 -49.09 18.33
N ALA A 54 -24.27 -49.23 17.66
CA ALA A 54 -25.21 -48.22 17.12
C ALA A 54 -24.75 -47.42 15.88
N LEU A 55 -25.53 -47.23 14.81
CA LEU A 55 -26.97 -47.33 14.53
C LEU A 55 -27.17 -47.48 13.00
N VAL A 56 -28.22 -48.21 12.64
CA VAL A 56 -28.85 -48.50 11.33
C VAL A 56 -29.09 -47.25 10.43
N SER A 57 -29.39 -47.28 9.12
CA SER A 57 -29.87 -48.30 8.18
C SER A 57 -29.66 -47.84 6.72
N ALA A 58 -29.67 -48.81 5.80
CA ALA A 58 -29.47 -48.77 4.34
C ALA A 58 -30.49 -47.91 3.55
N ASP A 59 -30.27 -47.54 2.28
CA ASP A 59 -30.47 -48.36 1.05
C ASP A 59 -30.44 -47.37 -0.14
N ALA A 60 -30.19 -47.66 -1.43
CA ALA A 60 -29.43 -48.63 -2.22
C ALA A 60 -29.45 -48.12 -3.67
N ALA A 61 -28.58 -48.70 -4.51
CA ALA A 61 -28.59 -48.67 -5.99
C ALA A 61 -28.39 -47.29 -6.66
N GLY A 62 -27.53 -47.10 -7.66
CA GLY A 62 -26.99 -48.03 -8.63
C GLY A 62 -27.15 -47.39 -10.02
N ILE A 63 -26.07 -47.50 -10.82
CA ILE A 63 -25.96 -47.44 -12.29
C ILE A 63 -26.11 -46.10 -13.05
N ASP A 64 -24.93 -45.64 -13.51
CA ASP A 64 -24.50 -45.40 -14.90
C ASP A 64 -25.24 -44.38 -15.79
N GLY A 65 -24.47 -43.43 -16.34
CA GLY A 65 -24.94 -42.41 -17.27
C GLY A 65 -23.80 -41.51 -17.76
N ALA A 66 -23.35 -41.75 -18.98
CA ALA A 66 -22.20 -41.15 -19.64
C ALA A 66 -22.40 -39.64 -20.04
N PRO A 67 -21.42 -39.00 -20.70
CA PRO A 67 -20.97 -37.62 -20.47
C PRO A 67 -21.84 -36.58 -21.19
N ASN A 68 -21.93 -35.36 -20.66
CA ASN A 68 -22.28 -34.19 -21.46
C ASN A 68 -21.67 -32.89 -20.94
N HIS A 69 -20.84 -32.33 -21.82
CA HIS A 69 -20.59 -30.93 -22.10
C HIS A 69 -21.76 -29.99 -21.74
N SER A 70 -21.55 -29.02 -20.85
CA SER A 70 -22.25 -27.72 -20.90
C SER A 70 -21.50 -26.67 -20.10
N GLU A 71 -21.36 -25.53 -20.73
CA GLU A 71 -20.79 -24.29 -20.22
C GLU A 71 -21.77 -23.59 -19.27
N SER A 72 -21.24 -22.62 -18.52
CA SER A 72 -21.96 -21.49 -17.90
C SER A 72 -22.68 -21.71 -16.56
N GLY A 73 -22.34 -20.82 -15.62
CA GLY A 73 -23.29 -20.27 -14.66
C GLY A 73 -22.98 -20.59 -13.20
N GLY A 74 -22.60 -19.56 -12.45
CA GLY A 74 -22.16 -19.68 -11.06
C GLY A 74 -23.22 -20.17 -10.07
N GLY A 75 -22.72 -20.49 -8.87
CA GLY A 75 -23.52 -20.60 -7.66
C GLY A 75 -23.16 -21.79 -6.79
N GLY A 76 -22.34 -21.53 -5.76
CA GLY A 76 -22.45 -22.16 -4.45
C GLY A 76 -22.16 -23.66 -4.33
N GLY A 77 -20.99 -23.99 -3.82
CA GLY A 77 -20.70 -25.33 -3.30
C GLY A 77 -19.43 -25.28 -2.46
N GLY A 78 -19.58 -25.39 -1.14
CA GLY A 78 -18.50 -25.28 -0.18
C GLY A 78 -17.39 -26.33 -0.39
N GLY A 79 -16.17 -25.93 -0.04
CA GLY A 79 -15.00 -26.81 0.04
C GLY A 79 -13.78 -26.21 -0.63
N GLY A 80 -13.02 -25.36 0.09
CA GLY A 80 -11.72 -24.85 -0.34
C GLY A 80 -11.60 -23.32 -0.31
N SER A 81 -11.63 -22.73 0.90
CA SER A 81 -11.60 -21.27 1.13
C SER A 81 -10.22 -20.60 0.90
N GLY A 82 -9.22 -21.30 0.38
CA GLY A 82 -7.87 -20.75 0.16
C GLY A 82 -7.80 -19.93 -1.13
N ASN A 83 -8.08 -20.59 -2.26
CA ASN A 83 -7.78 -20.04 -3.58
C ASN A 83 -8.65 -18.85 -4.01
N SER A 84 -9.87 -18.71 -3.48
CA SER A 84 -10.78 -17.64 -3.95
C SER A 84 -10.29 -16.24 -3.59
N ALA A 85 -9.68 -16.05 -2.42
CA ALA A 85 -9.16 -14.75 -1.99
C ALA A 85 -7.90 -14.37 -2.78
N LEU A 86 -7.02 -15.34 -3.01
CA LEU A 86 -5.82 -15.16 -3.81
C LEU A 86 -6.16 -14.87 -5.29
N ASP A 87 -7.10 -15.61 -5.86
CA ASP A 87 -7.57 -15.44 -7.24
C ASP A 87 -8.27 -14.08 -7.42
N GLU A 88 -9.08 -13.67 -6.44
CA GLU A 88 -9.73 -12.35 -6.46
C GLU A 88 -8.73 -11.20 -6.34
N ALA A 89 -7.78 -11.28 -5.40
CA ALA A 89 -6.73 -10.27 -5.25
C ALA A 89 -5.85 -10.18 -6.51
N SER A 90 -5.54 -11.33 -7.13
CA SER A 90 -4.81 -11.41 -8.40
C SER A 90 -5.56 -10.75 -9.56
N LEU A 91 -6.88 -10.96 -9.64
CA LEU A 91 -7.72 -10.31 -10.65
C LEU A 91 -7.76 -8.79 -10.45
N ARG A 92 -7.95 -8.32 -9.21
CA ARG A 92 -7.97 -6.88 -8.87
C ARG A 92 -6.63 -6.22 -9.18
N TYR A 93 -5.51 -6.87 -8.85
CA TYR A 93 -4.18 -6.40 -9.18
C TYR A 93 -3.99 -6.27 -10.70
N LYS A 94 -4.38 -7.29 -11.48
CA LYS A 94 -4.28 -7.23 -12.95
C LYS A 94 -5.09 -6.08 -13.54
N ASN A 95 -6.31 -5.88 -13.02
CA ASN A 95 -7.22 -4.85 -13.54
C ASN A 95 -6.71 -3.44 -13.20
N SER A 96 -6.33 -3.18 -11.94
CA SER A 96 -5.76 -1.90 -11.51
C SER A 96 -4.47 -1.56 -12.28
N VAL A 97 -3.57 -2.53 -12.48
CA VAL A 97 -2.37 -2.35 -13.31
C VAL A 97 -2.72 -2.02 -14.76
N THR A 98 -3.75 -2.65 -15.31
CA THR A 98 -4.18 -2.37 -16.69
C THR A 98 -4.72 -0.94 -16.81
N SER A 99 -5.54 -0.50 -15.86
CA SER A 99 -6.06 0.87 -15.81
C SER A 99 -4.94 1.89 -15.60
N LEU A 100 -4.00 1.62 -14.69
CA LEU A 100 -2.84 2.48 -14.45
C LEU A 100 -1.99 2.65 -15.72
N ARG A 101 -1.73 1.56 -16.45
CA ARG A 101 -1.03 1.62 -17.75
C ARG A 101 -1.79 2.45 -18.79
N ALA A 102 -3.11 2.33 -18.82
CA ALA A 102 -3.94 3.12 -19.74
C ALA A 102 -3.85 4.62 -19.41
N VAL A 103 -3.89 4.99 -18.12
CA VAL A 103 -3.72 6.38 -17.66
C VAL A 103 -2.33 6.92 -18.03
N ILE A 104 -1.27 6.16 -17.74
CA ILE A 104 0.12 6.56 -18.09
C ILE A 104 0.27 6.76 -19.60
N ALA A 105 -0.34 5.88 -20.42
CA ALA A 105 -0.33 6.03 -21.87
C ALA A 105 -1.14 7.23 -22.36
N ALA A 106 -2.15 7.68 -21.61
CA ALA A 106 -2.99 8.83 -21.95
C ALA A 106 -2.34 10.19 -21.60
N ILE A 107 -1.48 10.26 -20.58
CA ILE A 107 -0.84 11.52 -20.14
C ILE A 107 -0.06 12.24 -21.27
N PRO A 108 0.80 11.58 -22.07
CA PRO A 108 1.49 12.26 -23.16
C PRO A 108 0.53 12.80 -24.22
N ASN A 109 -0.62 12.14 -24.41
CA ASN A 109 -1.63 12.54 -25.38
C ASN A 109 -2.46 13.73 -24.88
N SER A 110 -2.76 13.81 -23.57
CA SER A 110 -3.41 14.99 -22.99
C SER A 110 -2.51 16.22 -23.02
N GLN A 111 -1.18 16.03 -22.87
CA GLN A 111 -0.21 17.10 -23.03
C GLN A 111 -0.11 17.59 -24.48
N LYS A 112 -0.15 16.69 -25.48
CA LYS A 112 -0.20 17.09 -26.90
C LYS A 112 -1.50 17.80 -27.27
N ALA A 113 -2.64 17.35 -26.75
CA ALA A 113 -3.91 18.03 -26.90
C ALA A 113 -3.86 19.43 -26.27
N LYS A 114 -3.26 19.55 -25.07
CA LYS A 114 -3.03 20.84 -24.41
C LYS A 114 -2.04 21.73 -25.19
N VAL A 115 -1.00 21.19 -25.84
CA VAL A 115 -0.08 21.96 -26.69
C VAL A 115 -0.75 22.42 -28.00
N SER A 116 -1.68 21.65 -28.57
CA SER A 116 -2.49 22.09 -29.70
C SER A 116 -3.55 23.14 -29.31
N GLU A 117 -3.97 23.21 -28.04
CA GLU A 117 -4.81 24.30 -27.51
C GLU A 117 -3.98 25.48 -26.95
N THR A 118 -2.76 25.23 -26.48
CA THR A 118 -1.76 26.20 -25.97
C THR A 118 -0.89 26.79 -27.10
N GLU A 119 -1.24 26.58 -28.37
CA GLU A 119 -0.93 27.59 -29.38
C GLU A 119 -1.72 28.90 -29.10
N ASN A 120 -2.72 28.86 -28.21
CA ASN A 120 -3.60 29.99 -27.88
C ASN A 120 -3.76 30.35 -26.38
N GLY A 121 -2.99 29.81 -25.42
CA GLY A 121 -3.31 30.07 -24.00
C GLY A 121 -2.18 29.86 -22.98
N LEU A 122 -1.68 30.99 -22.48
CA LEU A 122 -0.84 31.22 -21.30
C LEU A 122 -1.31 30.42 -20.06
N GLY A 123 -0.38 30.05 -19.16
CA GLY A 123 -0.71 29.50 -17.84
C GLY A 123 -1.77 30.36 -17.14
N THR A 124 -2.71 29.71 -16.45
CA THR A 124 -3.74 30.45 -15.73
C THR A 124 -3.12 31.20 -14.56
N PRO A 125 -3.40 32.52 -14.41
CA PRO A 125 -2.68 33.41 -13.51
C PRO A 125 -2.75 33.03 -12.03
N GLU A 126 -3.80 32.34 -11.58
CA GLU A 126 -3.98 31.96 -10.16
C GLU A 126 -2.97 30.92 -9.64
N GLU A 127 -2.54 29.94 -10.45
CA GLU A 127 -1.57 28.92 -10.01
C GLU A 127 -0.13 29.47 -9.98
N GLU A 128 0.20 30.39 -10.88
CA GLU A 128 1.52 31.04 -10.93
C GLU A 128 1.71 31.98 -9.72
N ASP A 129 0.67 32.73 -9.35
CA ASP A 129 0.65 33.61 -8.19
C ASP A 129 0.79 32.85 -6.84
N GLU A 130 0.19 31.65 -6.73
CA GLU A 130 0.30 30.83 -5.52
C GLU A 130 1.71 30.27 -5.32
N ILE A 131 2.36 29.86 -6.41
CA ILE A 131 3.75 29.37 -6.39
C ILE A 131 4.69 30.50 -5.97
N GLU A 132 4.55 31.71 -6.53
CA GLU A 132 5.38 32.85 -6.17
C GLU A 132 5.25 33.20 -4.67
N LYS A 133 4.02 33.19 -4.15
CA LYS A 133 3.75 33.43 -2.72
C LYS A 133 4.40 32.38 -1.81
N LEU A 134 4.34 31.10 -2.18
CA LEU A 134 4.96 30.02 -1.42
C LEU A 134 6.49 30.12 -1.43
N GLU A 135 7.07 30.54 -2.56
CA GLU A 135 8.51 30.80 -2.66
C GLU A 135 8.94 31.98 -1.76
N GLU A 136 8.18 33.07 -1.75
CA GLU A 136 8.43 34.21 -0.86
C GLU A 136 8.37 33.80 0.63
N GLN A 137 7.36 33.01 1.01
CA GLN A 137 7.24 32.48 2.37
C GLN A 137 8.43 31.59 2.75
N SER A 138 8.88 30.73 1.84
CA SER A 138 10.06 29.88 2.03
C SER A 138 11.33 30.71 2.25
N LEU A 139 11.52 31.77 1.46
CA LEU A 139 12.65 32.68 1.61
C LEU A 139 12.61 33.44 2.94
N SER A 140 11.42 33.93 3.33
CA SER A 140 11.21 34.63 4.60
C SER A 140 11.54 33.72 5.80
N LEU A 141 11.02 32.49 5.81
CA LEU A 141 11.29 31.52 6.88
C LEU A 141 12.77 31.16 6.97
N ARG A 142 13.45 30.97 5.83
CA ARG A 142 14.90 30.70 5.82
C ARG A 142 15.70 31.85 6.42
N LYS A 143 15.32 33.10 6.12
CA LYS A 143 15.96 34.29 6.70
C LYS A 143 15.73 34.36 8.21
N GLU A 144 14.51 34.12 8.66
CA GLU A 144 14.16 34.15 10.10
C GLU A 144 14.90 33.05 10.89
N ILE A 145 15.04 31.84 10.32
CA ILE A 145 15.82 30.75 10.93
C ILE A 145 17.29 31.17 11.07
N ALA A 146 17.88 31.77 10.03
CA ALA A 146 19.26 32.25 10.09
C ALA A 146 19.45 33.32 11.17
N GLU A 147 18.52 34.26 11.30
CA GLU A 147 18.54 35.31 12.31
C GLU A 147 18.41 34.74 13.73
N LYS A 148 17.47 33.83 13.96
CA LYS A 148 17.31 33.16 15.28
C LYS A 148 18.54 32.36 15.67
N ASN A 149 19.18 31.69 14.71
CA ASN A 149 20.42 30.94 14.96
C ASN A 149 21.57 31.87 15.41
N VAL A 150 21.66 33.09 14.87
CA VAL A 150 22.63 34.09 15.33
C VAL A 150 22.37 34.45 16.80
N HIS A 151 21.13 34.74 17.16
CA HIS A 151 20.75 35.07 18.55
C HIS A 151 21.07 33.92 19.53
N VAL A 152 20.77 32.67 19.15
CA VAL A 152 21.11 31.50 19.96
C VAL A 152 22.61 31.38 20.15
N LYS A 153 23.40 31.61 19.10
CA LYS A 153 24.87 31.57 19.19
C LYS A 153 25.41 32.62 20.15
N GLU A 154 24.92 33.85 20.06
CA GLU A 154 25.32 34.93 20.99
C GLU A 154 24.98 34.59 22.44
N LEU A 155 23.81 34.02 22.69
CA LEU A 155 23.41 33.61 24.04
C LEU A 155 24.32 32.50 24.58
N ILE A 156 24.63 31.51 23.74
CA ILE A 156 25.57 30.43 24.10
C ILE A 156 26.95 31.02 24.42
N ASP A 157 27.44 31.98 23.63
CA ASP A 157 28.76 32.59 23.85
C ASP A 157 28.80 33.41 25.15
N LYS A 158 27.72 34.14 25.46
CA LYS A 158 27.56 34.81 26.77
C LYS A 158 27.57 33.81 27.93
N PHE A 159 26.87 32.68 27.81
CA PHE A 159 26.88 31.63 28.84
C PHE A 159 28.27 31.02 29.01
N ARG A 160 28.99 30.75 27.92
CA ARG A 160 30.38 30.25 27.98
C ARG A 160 31.30 31.23 28.69
N GLN A 161 31.17 32.53 28.40
CA GLN A 161 31.95 33.57 29.09
C GLN A 161 31.65 33.60 30.58
N LEU A 162 30.37 33.57 30.96
CA LEU A 162 29.96 33.55 32.37
C LEU A 162 30.52 32.32 33.11
N ILE A 163 30.48 31.14 32.48
CA ILE A 163 31.06 29.92 33.04
C ILE A 163 32.58 30.07 33.22
N ALA A 164 33.27 30.65 32.24
CA ALA A 164 34.71 30.91 32.34
C ALA A 164 35.02 31.86 33.51
N ASP A 165 34.28 32.96 33.62
CA ASP A 165 34.41 33.93 34.71
C ASP A 165 34.20 33.24 36.06
N ILE A 166 33.08 32.52 36.26
CA ILE A 166 32.78 31.78 37.49
C ILE A 166 33.91 30.81 37.85
N SER A 167 34.46 30.10 36.86
CA SER A 167 35.55 29.15 37.07
C SER A 167 36.81 29.83 37.62
N THR A 168 37.08 31.10 37.27
CA THR A 168 38.22 31.85 37.83
C THR A 168 38.06 32.16 39.32
N TRP A 169 36.83 32.32 39.81
CA TRP A 169 36.55 32.54 41.24
C TRP A 169 36.58 31.25 42.07
N GLN A 170 36.49 30.09 41.42
CA GLN A 170 36.52 28.78 42.07
C GLN A 170 37.94 28.18 42.18
N SER A 171 38.97 28.87 41.68
CA SER A 171 40.35 28.46 41.92
C SER A 171 40.65 28.52 43.44
N PRO A 172 41.05 27.42 44.09
CA PRO A 172 41.40 27.45 45.51
C PRO A 172 42.56 28.43 45.71
N CYS A 173 42.40 29.44 46.56
CA CYS A 173 43.55 30.14 47.12
C CYS A 173 44.35 29.09 47.91
N SER A 174 45.47 28.62 47.36
CA SER A 174 46.44 27.84 48.13
C SER A 174 46.92 28.71 49.29
N VAL A 175 46.52 28.35 50.51
CA VAL A 175 47.07 28.89 51.76
C VAL A 175 48.35 28.17 52.14
#